data_AF-K5UV32-F1
#
_entry.id   AF-K5UV32-F1
#
_cell.length_a   1.000
_cell.length_b   1.000
_cell.length_c   1.000
_cell.angle_alpha   90.00
_cell.angle_beta   90.00
_cell.angle_gamma   90.00
#
_symmetry.space_group_name_H-M   'P 1'
#
loop_
_entity.id
_entity.type
_entity.pdbx_description
1 polymer ?
#
loop_
_entity_poly.entity_id
_entity_poly.type
_entity_poly.pdbx_seq_one_letter_code
_entity_poly.pdbx_strand_id
1 'polypeptide(L)' 'MHPLVAIDEIFQVILVNINERITLRCLALSCRAFYDPAMDELWADLEGLQPLVKCLPSHMVKKAKGTIAAVVSSMVQT' A
#
# COMPACT_ATOMS: atom_id res chain seq x y z
N MET A 1 -13.45 7.67 21.92
CA MET A 1 -14.19 6.42 21.62
C MET A 1 -13.97 5.44 22.76
N HIS A 2 -14.93 4.55 23.03
CA HIS A 2 -15.00 3.73 24.26
C HIS A 2 -13.76 2.80 24.41
N PRO A 3 -13.23 2.59 25.64
CA PRO A 3 -11.98 1.82 25.89
C PRO A 3 -11.96 0.39 25.35
N LEU A 4 -13.13 -0.21 25.13
CA LEU A 4 -13.29 -1.57 24.58
C LEU A 4 -12.89 -1.68 23.09
N VAL A 5 -12.74 -0.56 22.39
CA VAL A 5 -12.30 -0.51 20.97
C VAL A 5 -10.78 -0.35 20.86
N ALA A 6 -10.03 -0.30 21.97
CA ALA A 6 -8.59 -0.06 21.96
C ALA A 6 -7.74 -1.36 21.96
N ILE A 7 -8.34 -2.52 21.69
CA ILE A 7 -7.60 -3.77 21.55
C ILE A 7 -7.07 -3.83 20.11
N ASP A 8 -5.87 -3.29 19.91
CA ASP A 8 -5.15 -3.28 18.63
C ASP A 8 -5.05 -4.68 18.01
N GLU A 9 -4.95 -5.72 18.83
CA GLU A 9 -4.74 -7.11 18.41
C GLU A 9 -5.93 -7.65 17.59
N ILE A 10 -7.17 -7.26 17.92
CA ILE A 10 -8.37 -7.70 17.18
C ILE A 10 -8.39 -7.04 15.81
N PHE A 11 -7.96 -5.77 15.71
CA PHE A 11 -7.90 -5.07 14.44
C PHE A 11 -6.84 -5.66 13.52
N GLN A 12 -5.65 -5.98 14.05
CA GLN A 12 -4.62 -6.64 13.26
C GLN A 12 -5.09 -7.97 12.69
N VAL A 13 -5.79 -8.81 13.48
CA VAL A 13 -6.35 -10.07 12.95
C VAL A 13 -7.32 -9.83 11.81
N ILE A 14 -8.19 -8.83 11.91
CA ILE A 14 -9.12 -8.51 10.84
C ILE A 14 -8.36 -8.01 9.60
N LEU A 15 -7.44 -7.07 9.77
CA LEU A 15 -6.74 -6.37 8.69
C LEU A 15 -5.79 -7.31 7.92
N VAL A 16 -5.06 -8.18 8.60
CA VAL A 16 -4.20 -9.23 8.00
C VAL A 16 -5.00 -10.13 7.05
N ASN A 17 -6.28 -10.35 7.33
CA ASN A 17 -7.14 -11.21 6.51
C ASN A 17 -7.83 -10.46 5.36
N ILE A 18 -7.61 -9.16 5.19
CA ILE A 18 -8.17 -8.38 4.09
C ILE A 18 -7.18 -8.37 2.91
N ASN A 19 -7.53 -9.11 1.86
CA ASN A 19 -6.74 -9.15 0.62
C ASN A 19 -6.96 -7.92 -0.29
N GLU A 20 -8.02 -7.17 -0.06
CA GLU A 20 -8.43 -6.06 -0.90
C GLU A 20 -7.82 -4.73 -0.42
N ARG A 21 -6.82 -4.22 -1.14
CA ARG A 21 -6.19 -2.93 -0.84
C ARG A 21 -7.15 -1.75 -0.80
N ILE A 22 -8.23 -1.80 -1.58
CA ILE A 22 -9.28 -0.77 -1.55
C ILE A 22 -9.97 -0.75 -0.18
N THR A 23 -10.25 -1.92 0.38
CA THR A 23 -10.92 -2.10 1.67
C THR A 23 -10.02 -1.63 2.81
N LEU A 24 -8.73 -1.99 2.79
CA LEU A 24 -7.73 -1.46 3.74
C LEU A 24 -7.65 0.07 3.71
N ARG A 25 -7.61 0.66 2.50
CA ARG A 25 -7.62 2.12 2.34
C ARG A 25 -8.90 2.75 2.88
N CYS A 26 -10.06 2.18 2.60
CA CYS A 26 -11.34 2.69 3.11
C CYS A 26 -11.38 2.63 4.65
N LEU A 27 -10.86 1.57 5.26
CA LEU A 27 -10.74 1.43 6.71
C LEU A 27 -9.83 2.50 7.30
N ALA A 28 -8.63 2.68 6.74
CA ALA A 28 -7.69 3.71 7.18
C ALA A 28 -8.31 5.12 7.14
N LEU A 29 -9.14 5.41 6.13
CA LEU A 29 -9.82 6.70 5.97
C LEU A 29 -11.11 6.86 6.79
N SER A 30 -11.62 5.78 7.39
CA SER A 30 -12.90 5.79 8.11
C SER A 30 -12.78 6.40 9.52
N CYS A 31 -11.74 6.05 10.29
CA CYS A 31 -11.49 6.60 11.62
C CYS A 31 -10.02 6.49 12.02
N ARG A 32 -9.61 7.32 12.99
CA ARG A 32 -8.20 7.37 13.46
C ARG A 32 -7.72 6.05 14.08
N ALA A 33 -8.61 5.26 14.68
CA ALA A 33 -8.23 3.99 15.29
C ALA A 33 -7.87 2.93 14.24
N PHE A 34 -8.45 3.00 13.04
CA PHE A 34 -8.10 2.12 11.92
C PHE A 34 -6.95 2.66 11.08
N TYR A 35 -6.59 3.94 11.23
CA TYR A 35 -5.61 4.58 10.37
C TYR A 35 -4.27 3.87 10.44
N ASP A 36 -3.66 3.79 11.62
CA ASP A 36 -2.34 3.19 11.79
C ASP A 36 -2.31 1.71 11.37
N PRO A 37 -3.15 0.81 11.91
CA PRO A 37 -3.02 -0.61 11.60
C PRO A 37 -3.45 -0.95 10.16
N ALA A 38 -4.42 -0.24 9.57
CA ALA A 38 -4.82 -0.50 8.18
C ALA A 38 -3.81 0.08 7.17
N MET A 39 -3.12 1.15 7.55
CA MET A 39 -2.05 1.72 6.74
C MET A 39 -0.81 0.81 6.78
N ASP A 40 -0.42 0.30 7.95
CA ASP A 40 0.65 -0.68 8.08
C ASP A 40 0.42 -1.87 7.15
N GLU A 41 -0.80 -2.43 7.13
CA GLU A 41 -1.13 -3.58 6.29
C GLU A 41 -1.26 -3.24 4.80
N LEU A 42 -1.71 -2.02 4.47
CA LEU A 42 -1.75 -1.55 3.09
C LEU A 42 -0.34 -1.42 2.48
N TRP A 43 0.65 -1.08 3.31
CA TRP A 43 2.05 -0.88 2.90
C TRP A 43 2.97 -2.07 3.25
N ALA A 44 2.45 -3.10 3.93
CA ALA A 44 3.21 -4.30 4.32
C ALA A 44 3.72 -5.09 3.09
N ASP A 45 2.90 -5.20 2.04
CA ASP A 45 3.27 -5.84 0.78
C ASP A 45 3.05 -4.90 -0.41
N LEU A 46 4.15 -4.48 -1.02
CA LEU A 46 4.19 -3.57 -2.16
C LEU A 46 4.77 -4.29 -3.37
N GLU A 47 4.03 -4.26 -4.48
CA GLU A 47 4.51 -4.73 -5.79
C GLU A 47 5.56 -3.77 -6.36
N GLY A 48 6.74 -3.79 -5.75
CA GLY A 48 7.84 -2.89 -6.05
C GLY A 48 7.62 -1.45 -5.57
N LEU A 49 8.48 -0.54 -6.05
CA LEU A 49 8.51 0.85 -5.59
C LEU A 49 7.47 1.75 -6.28
N GLN A 50 6.70 1.24 -7.23
CA GLN A 50 5.75 2.05 -8.01
C GLN A 50 4.73 2.82 -7.15
N PRO A 51 4.13 2.23 -6.09
CA PRO A 51 3.18 2.93 -5.24
C PRO A 51 3.83 4.10 -4.50
N LEU A 52 5.07 3.94 -4.01
CA LEU A 52 5.83 4.98 -3.33
C LEU A 52 6.20 6.13 -4.28
N VAL A 53 6.61 5.80 -5.50
CA VAL A 53 6.92 6.82 -6.52
C VAL A 53 5.68 7.63 -6.89
N LYS A 54 4.48 7.05 -6.86
CA LYS A 54 3.21 7.77 -7.08
C LYS A 54 2.86 8.74 -5.95
N CYS A 55 3.37 8.53 -4.73
CA CYS A 55 3.19 9.45 -3.60
C CYS A 55 4.12 10.66 -3.65
N LEU A 56 5.17 10.62 -4.47
CA LEU A 56 6.10 11.73 -4.60
C LEU A 56 5.47 12.88 -5.40
N PRO A 57 5.79 14.14 -5.06
CA PRO A 57 5.42 15.29 -5.87
C PRO A 57 5.90 15.13 -7.32
N SER A 58 5.08 15.53 -8.29
CA SER A 58 5.35 15.34 -9.72
C SER A 58 6.67 15.93 -10.20
N HIS A 59 7.18 16.98 -9.56
CA HIS A 59 8.46 17.61 -9.87
C HIS A 59 9.68 16.78 -9.43
N MET A 60 9.51 15.82 -8.52
CA MET A 60 10.57 14.92 -8.05
C MET A 60 10.67 13.64 -8.89
N VAL A 61 9.61 13.29 -9.62
CA VAL A 61 9.53 12.06 -10.40
C VAL A 61 9.83 12.36 -11.87
N LYS A 62 11.07 12.10 -12.29
CA LYS A 62 11.44 12.11 -13.71
C LYS A 62 11.07 10.76 -14.31
N LYS A 63 10.09 10.72 -15.22
CA LYS A 63 9.86 9.53 -16.05
C LYS A 63 11.12 9.29 -16.87
N ALA A 64 11.79 8.16 -16.66
CA ALA A 64 12.86 7.72 -17.53
C ALA A 64 12.27 7.51 -18.93
N LYS A 65 12.72 8.31 -19.91
CA LYS A 65 12.39 8.09 -21.32
C LYS A 65 13.19 6.88 -21.80
N GLY A 66 12.50 5.74 -21.91
CA GLY A 66 12.86 4.59 -22.75
C GLY A 66 14.27 4.03 -22.62
N THR A 67 14.45 2.93 -21.89
CA THR A 67 15.40 1.84 -22.21
C THR A 67 15.01 0.57 -21.44
N ILE A 68 14.52 0.69 -20.20
CA ILE A 68 14.22 -0.47 -19.32
C ILE A 68 13.03 -1.32 -19.78
N ALA A 69 11.97 -0.72 -20.33
CA ALA A 69 10.80 -1.46 -20.81
C ALA A 69 11.15 -2.40 -21.99
N ALA A 70 12.12 -2.02 -22.84
CA ALA A 70 12.58 -2.87 -23.93
C ALA A 70 13.42 -4.05 -23.41
N VAL A 71 14.25 -3.83 -22.39
CA VAL A 71 15.10 -4.89 -21.81
C VAL A 71 14.28 -5.93 -21.05
N VAL A 72 13.24 -5.52 -20.31
CA VAL A 72 12.36 -6.45 -19.60
C VAL A 72 11.51 -7.30 -20.56
N SER A 73 11.03 -6.73 -21.68
CA SER A 73 10.36 -7.52 -22.72
C SER A 73 11.28 -8.52 -23.42
N SER A 74 12.59 -8.23 -23.56
CA SER A 74 13.56 -9.19 -24.10
C SER A 74 13.98 -10.29 -23.12
N MET A 75 13.83 -10.10 -21.81
CA MET A 75 14.19 -11.11 -20.79
C MET A 75 13.09 -12.14 -20.50
N VAL A 76 11.83 -11.90 -20.90
CA VAL A 76 10.70 -12.80 -20.64
C VAL A 76 10.48 -13.84 -21.77
N GLN A 77 11.32 -13.81 -22.83
CA GLN A 77 11.16 -14.66 -24.02
C GLN A 77 12.27 -15.72 -24.23
N THR A 78 13.06 -16.05 -23.20
CA THR A 78 13.99 -17.19 -23.22
C THR A 78 13.59 -18.20 -22.16
#